data_AF-A0A1B6FYS5-F1
#
_entry.id   AF-A0A1B6FYS5-F1
#
_cell.length_a   1.000
_cell.length_b   1.000
_cell.length_c   1.000
_cell.angle_alpha   90.00
_cell.angle_beta   90.00
_cell.angle_gamma   90.00
#
_symmetry.space_group_name_H-M   'P 1'
#
loop_
_entity.id
_entity.type
_entity.pdbx_description
1 polymer ?
#
loop_
_entity_poly.entity_id
_entity_poly.type
_entity_poly.pdbx_seq_one_letter_code
_entity_poly.pdbx_strand_id
1 'polypeptide(L)'
;HFTLNLPYTIFGLGRTPNFIDSLTVQVYGKNRQWTQLIPNSQMVVIPWPVDDSNSWKVQLFVTPSKLIFQSVLALLATCVVIFFIIAALYWKERKEDHLEKLQEAHKFHFDAM
;
A
#
# COMPACT_ATOMS: atom_id res chain seq x y z
N HIS A 1 -10.98 -0.40 51.38
CA HIS A 1 -10.61 0.52 50.30
C HIS A 1 -10.76 -0.20 48.97
N PHE A 2 -11.66 0.27 48.09
CA PHE A 2 -11.70 -0.20 46.70
C PHE A 2 -10.62 0.53 45.91
N THR A 3 -9.71 -0.20 45.28
CA THR A 3 -8.74 0.36 44.34
C THR A 3 -9.47 0.82 43.08
N LEU A 4 -9.20 2.05 42.62
CA LEU A 4 -9.70 2.53 41.33
C LEU A 4 -8.94 1.79 40.22
N ASN A 5 -9.63 0.90 39.52
CA ASN A 5 -9.12 0.34 38.26
C ASN A 5 -9.07 1.44 37.20
N LEU A 6 -8.12 1.33 36.27
CA LEU A 6 -8.05 2.23 35.13
C LEU A 6 -9.30 2.10 34.25
N PRO A 7 -9.78 3.18 33.64
CA PRO A 7 -10.96 3.17 32.78
C PRO A 7 -10.71 2.53 31.40
N TYR A 8 -9.52 1.95 31.18
CA TYR A 8 -9.13 1.30 29.94
C TYR A 8 -8.23 0.10 30.23
N THR A 9 -8.20 -0.83 29.27
CA THR A 9 -7.26 -1.96 29.25
C THR A 9 -6.55 -2.00 27.90
N ILE A 10 -5.28 -2.36 27.90
CA ILE A 10 -4.46 -2.48 26.70
C ILE A 10 -4.06 -3.95 26.57
N PHE A 11 -4.32 -4.52 25.40
CA PHE A 11 -3.92 -5.87 25.06
C PHE A 11 -3.10 -5.85 23.76
N GLY A 12 -2.05 -6.67 23.71
CA GLY A 12 -1.16 -6.78 22.55
C GLY A 12 -0.91 -8.24 22.20
N LEU A 13 -0.84 -8.54 20.91
CA LEU A 13 -0.64 -9.88 20.37
C LEU A 13 0.85 -10.20 20.10
N GLY A 14 1.75 -9.33 20.57
CA GLY A 14 3.18 -9.40 20.25
C GLY A 14 3.49 -8.97 18.81
N ARG A 15 4.70 -9.28 18.35
CA ARG A 15 5.12 -9.01 16.96
C ARG A 15 4.67 -10.17 16.07
N THR A 16 3.57 -9.98 15.36
CA THR A 16 3.07 -10.93 14.35
C THR A 16 2.95 -10.23 12.99
N PRO A 17 3.49 -10.81 11.89
CA PRO A 17 3.32 -10.25 10.55
C PRO A 17 1.96 -10.63 9.94
N ASN A 18 1.15 -11.43 10.63
CA ASN A 18 -0.08 -11.99 10.09
C ASN A 18 -1.28 -11.06 10.29
N PHE A 19 -2.19 -11.09 9.32
CA PHE A 19 -3.51 -10.52 9.47
C PHE A 19 -4.30 -11.29 10.52
N ILE A 20 -5.08 -10.58 11.33
CA ILE A 20 -6.01 -11.20 12.25
C ILE A 20 -7.38 -11.20 11.59
N ASP A 21 -7.86 -12.42 11.35
CA ASP A 21 -9.09 -12.64 10.61
C ASP A 21 -10.31 -12.14 11.39
N SER A 22 -10.37 -12.44 12.69
CA SER A 22 -11.38 -11.87 13.57
C SER A 22 -10.88 -11.63 15.00
N LEU A 23 -11.37 -10.53 15.58
CA LEU A 23 -11.21 -10.17 16.99
C LEU A 23 -12.58 -9.97 17.60
N THR A 24 -12.87 -10.73 18.65
CA THR A 24 -14.09 -10.57 19.44
C THR A 24 -13.75 -9.85 20.74
N VAL A 25 -14.36 -8.68 20.96
CA VAL A 25 -14.29 -7.99 22.26
C VAL A 25 -15.59 -8.21 23.01
N GLN A 26 -15.48 -8.57 24.29
CA GLN A 26 -16.61 -8.81 25.17
C GLN A 26 -16.54 -7.87 26.37
N VAL A 27 -17.60 -7.13 26.63
CA VAL A 27 -17.74 -6.18 27.74
C VAL A 27 -19.15 -6.32 28.33
N TYR A 28 -19.26 -6.51 29.65
CA TYR A 28 -20.54 -6.68 30.37
C TYR A 28 -21.52 -7.70 29.74
N GLY A 29 -21.01 -8.83 29.25
CA GLY A 29 -21.83 -9.89 28.64
C GLY A 29 -22.28 -9.62 27.20
N LYS A 30 -21.99 -8.44 26.65
CA LYS A 30 -22.16 -8.13 25.23
C LYS A 30 -20.86 -8.40 24.49
N ASN A 31 -20.96 -8.94 23.28
CA ASN A 31 -19.82 -9.17 22.41
C ASN A 31 -19.99 -8.44 21.08
N ARG A 32 -18.87 -8.09 20.48
CA ARG A 32 -18.81 -7.65 19.09
C ARG A 32 -17.57 -8.22 18.44
N GLN A 33 -17.74 -8.68 17.22
CA GLN A 33 -16.66 -9.17 16.39
C GLN A 33 -16.30 -8.10 15.36
N TRP A 34 -15.00 -7.91 15.15
CA TRP A 34 -14.45 -7.16 14.04
C TRP A 34 -13.54 -8.07 13.25
N THR A 35 -13.61 -7.94 11.94
CA THR A 35 -12.83 -8.75 11.00
C THR A 35 -11.70 -7.92 10.41
N GLN A 36 -10.71 -8.60 9.84
CA GLN A 36 -9.69 -8.00 8.95
C GLN A 36 -8.80 -6.94 9.63
N LEU A 37 -8.16 -7.31 10.74
CA LEU A 37 -7.17 -6.46 11.39
C LEU A 37 -5.80 -6.61 10.71
N ILE A 38 -5.27 -5.47 10.24
CA ILE A 38 -4.00 -5.39 9.51
C ILE A 38 -2.83 -5.39 10.51
N PRO A 39 -1.67 -6.00 10.19
CA PRO A 39 -0.46 -5.86 10.98
C PRO A 39 -0.07 -4.39 11.23
N ASN A 40 0.68 -4.14 12.30
CA ASN A 40 1.13 -2.79 12.68
C ASN A 40 -0.02 -1.78 12.85
N SER A 41 -1.21 -2.25 13.21
CA SER A 41 -2.35 -1.40 13.57
C SER A 41 -2.67 -1.50 15.06
N GLN A 42 -3.22 -0.43 15.61
CA GLN A 42 -3.74 -0.33 16.97
C GLN A 42 -5.24 -0.10 16.88
N MET A 43 -6.02 -0.98 17.49
CA MET A 43 -7.47 -0.86 17.53
C MET A 43 -7.90 -0.33 18.90
N VAL A 44 -8.62 0.78 18.90
CA VAL A 44 -9.22 1.37 20.10
C VAL A 44 -10.72 1.15 20.03
N VAL A 45 -11.25 0.46 21.04
CA VAL A 45 -12.69 0.16 21.16
C VAL A 45 -13.26 0.99 22.30
N ILE A 46 -14.32 1.75 22.00
CA ILE A 46 -15.08 2.54 22.97
C ILE A 46 -16.45 1.89 23.11
N PRO A 47 -16.69 1.09 24.17
CA PRO A 47 -17.94 0.35 24.37
C PRO A 47 -19.03 1.27 24.93
N TRP A 48 -19.46 2.25 24.15
CA TRP A 48 -20.54 3.18 24.51
C TRP A 48 -21.58 3.31 23.38
N PRO A 49 -22.89 3.23 23.68
CA PRO A 49 -23.53 2.75 24.91
C PRO A 49 -23.27 1.26 25.22
N VAL A 50 -23.32 0.89 26.50
CA VAL A 50 -23.03 -0.48 26.97
C VAL A 50 -24.13 -1.48 26.55
N ASP A 51 -25.38 -1.02 26.46
CA ASP A 51 -26.53 -1.88 26.18
C ASP A 51 -26.60 -2.36 24.72
N ASP A 52 -26.09 -1.53 23.79
CA ASP A 52 -26.08 -1.82 22.36
C ASP A 52 -24.66 -1.99 21.82
N SER A 53 -24.27 -3.26 21.67
CA SER A 53 -22.98 -3.65 21.10
C SER A 53 -22.74 -3.09 19.69
N ASN A 54 -23.78 -2.97 18.86
CA ASN A 54 -23.65 -2.49 17.48
C ASN A 54 -23.28 -1.00 17.38
N SER A 55 -23.56 -0.25 18.43
CA SER A 55 -23.26 1.18 18.50
C SER A 55 -21.82 1.49 18.95
N TRP A 56 -21.06 0.48 19.41
CA TRP A 56 -19.69 0.67 19.88
C TRP A 56 -18.82 1.29 18.80
N LYS A 57 -18.04 2.30 19.18
CA LYS A 57 -17.13 3.00 18.27
C LYS A 57 -15.79 2.30 18.26
N VAL A 58 -15.25 2.12 17.06
CA VAL A 58 -13.91 1.55 16.86
C VAL A 58 -13.09 2.47 15.99
N GLN A 59 -11.86 2.72 16.43
CA GLN A 59 -10.87 3.48 15.69
C GLN A 59 -9.66 2.59 15.42
N LEU A 60 -9.27 2.47 14.15
CA LEU A 60 -8.10 1.72 13.73
C LEU A 60 -7.00 2.71 13.36
N PHE A 61 -5.94 2.74 14.16
CA PHE A 61 -4.75 3.54 13.91
C PHE A 61 -3.69 2.66 13.28
N VAL A 62 -3.35 2.92 12.03
CA VAL A 62 -2.29 2.19 11.33
C VAL A 62 -1.00 2.96 11.53
N THR A 63 0.02 2.31 12.09
CA THR A 63 1.36 2.89 12.14
C THR A 63 2.07 2.56 10.83
N PRO A 64 2.31 3.54 9.94
CA PRO A 64 2.98 3.27 8.68
C PRO A 64 4.39 2.74 8.96
N SER A 65 4.64 1.50 8.56
CA SER A 65 5.96 0.90 8.70
C SER A 65 6.95 1.59 7.77
N LYS A 66 8.18 1.82 8.24
CA LYS A 66 9.29 2.34 7.40
C LYS A 66 9.53 1.50 6.15
N LEU A 67 9.17 0.21 6.19
CA LEU A 67 9.25 -0.71 5.06
C LEU A 67 8.41 -0.23 3.87
N ILE A 68 7.24 0.37 4.10
CA ILE A 68 6.36 0.85 3.03
C ILE A 68 7.08 1.92 2.22
N PHE A 69 7.74 2.87 2.88
CA PHE A 69 8.49 3.92 2.20
C PHE A 69 9.68 3.37 1.42
N GLN A 70 10.40 2.39 1.97
CA GLN A 70 11.51 1.73 1.28
C GLN A 70 11.02 0.96 0.04
N SER A 71 9.90 0.24 0.13
CA SER A 71 9.31 -0.47 -1.00
C SER A 71 8.85 0.48 -2.10
N VAL A 72 8.21 1.60 -1.75
CA VAL A 72 7.80 2.63 -2.73
C VAL A 72 9.01 3.21 -3.44
N LEU A 73 10.09 3.51 -2.72
CA LEU A 73 11.33 4.00 -3.31
C LEU A 73 11.96 2.99 -4.27
N ALA A 74 12.01 1.71 -3.86
CA ALA A 74 12.54 0.64 -4.70
C ALA A 74 11.71 0.47 -5.99
N LEU A 75 10.38 0.49 -5.86
CA LEU A 75 9.47 0.41 -7.00
C LEU A 75 9.67 1.59 -7.96
N LEU A 76 9.75 2.81 -7.44
CA LEU A 76 10.02 4.01 -8.24
C LEU A 76 11.35 3.91 -8.98
N ALA A 77 12.41 3.45 -8.31
CA ALA A 77 13.71 3.24 -8.95
C ALA A 77 13.61 2.23 -10.10
N THR A 78 12.91 1.11 -9.90
CA THR A 78 12.69 0.11 -10.96
C THR A 78 11.90 0.69 -12.14
N CYS A 79 10.83 1.45 -11.87
CA CYS A 79 10.06 2.12 -12.92
C CYS A 79 10.92 3.09 -13.73
N VAL A 80 11.76 3.88 -13.06
CA VAL A 80 12.67 4.83 -13.72
C VAL A 80 13.69 4.12 -14.60
N VAL A 81 14.29 3.02 -14.13
CA VAL A 81 15.23 2.22 -14.93
C VAL A 81 14.57 1.68 -16.19
N ILE A 82 13.37 1.09 -16.06
CA ILE A 82 12.61 0.57 -17.20
C ILE A 82 12.29 1.71 -18.18
N PHE A 83 11.87 2.87 -17.68
CA PHE A 83 11.59 4.03 -18.51
C PHE A 83 12.82 4.49 -19.31
N PHE A 84 14.00 4.54 -18.69
CA PHE A 84 15.23 4.89 -19.39
C PHE A 84 15.62 3.88 -20.47
N ILE A 85 15.44 2.58 -20.22
CA ILE A 85 15.69 1.53 -21.22
C ILE A 85 14.77 1.73 -22.43
N ILE A 86 13.47 1.93 -22.19
CA ILE A 86 12.48 2.18 -23.24
C ILE A 86 12.85 3.44 -24.03
N ALA A 87 13.19 4.54 -23.36
CA ALA A 87 13.57 5.79 -24.01
C ALA A 87 14.83 5.65 -24.88
N ALA A 88 15.84 4.92 -24.39
CA ALA A 88 17.06 4.65 -25.15
C ALA A 88 16.79 3.82 -26.41
N LEU A 89 15.96 2.78 -26.30
CA LEU A 89 15.54 1.97 -27.45
C LEU A 89 14.75 2.82 -28.46
N TYR A 90 13.81 3.64 -27.98
CA TYR A 90 13.01 4.51 -28.83
C TYR A 90 13.88 5.52 -29.61
N TRP A 91 14.92 6.08 -28.98
CA TRP A 91 15.87 6.95 -29.71
C TRP A 91 16.71 6.19 -30.73
N LYS A 92 17.09 4.95 -30.45
CA LYS A 92 17.85 4.13 -31.40
C LYS A 92 17.01 3.81 -32.64
N GLU A 93 15.77 3.37 -32.42
CA GLU A 93 14.81 3.10 -33.49
C GLU A 93 14.54 4.36 -34.34
N ARG A 94 14.32 5.50 -33.68
CA ARG A 94 14.14 6.79 -34.38
C ARG A 94 15.32 7.19 -35.26
N LYS A 95 16.54 6.83 -34.87
CA LYS A 95 17.76 7.12 -35.65
C LYS A 95 17.88 6.20 -36.87
N GLU A 96 17.58 4.92 -36.72
CA GLU A 96 17.59 3.95 -37.81
C GLU A 96 16.54 4.32 -38.86
N ASP A 97 15.30 4.61 -38.43
CA ASP A 97 14.22 5.12 -39.29
C ASP A 97 14.60 6.38 -40.08
N HIS A 98 15.36 7.30 -39.46
CA HIS A 98 15.75 8.55 -40.11
C HIS A 98 16.84 8.33 -41.15
N LEU A 99 17.70 7.31 -40.96
CA LEU A 99 18.76 6.98 -41.90
C LEU A 99 18.20 6.28 -43.14
N GLU A 100 17.24 5.38 -42.97
CA GLU A 100 16.53 4.71 -44.07
C GLU A 100 15.78 5.71 -44.95
N LYS A 101 15.05 6.65 -44.36
CA LYS A 101 14.33 7.71 -45.11
C LYS A 101 15.24 8.58 -45.97
N LEU A 102 16.45 8.87 -45.48
CA LEU A 102 17.44 9.63 -46.25
C LEU A 102 17.99 8.81 -47.43
N GLN A 103 18.19 7.50 -47.25
CA GLN A 103 18.65 6.62 -48.32
C GLN A 103 17.59 6.41 -49.41
N GLU A 104 16.32 6.25 -49.03
CA GLU A 104 15.22 6.17 -49.99
C GLU A 104 15.09 7.45 -50.83
N ALA A 105 15.10 8.63 -50.19
CA ALA A 105 15.05 9.91 -50.89
C ALA A 105 16.22 10.10 -51.87
N HIS A 106 17.43 9.63 -51.51
CA HIS A 106 18.60 9.71 -52.39
C HIS A 106 18.54 8.72 -53.55
N LYS A 107 17.90 7.56 -53.37
CA LYS A 107 17.68 6.55 -54.43
C LYS A 107 16.69 7.06 -55.49
N PHE A 108 15.61 7.74 -55.09
CA PHE A 108 14.63 8.31 -56.01
C PHE A 108 15.20 9.42 -56.90
N HIS A 109 16.21 10.18 -56.44
CA HIS A 109 16.87 11.20 -57.27
C HIS A 109 17.80 10.64 -58.35
N PHE A 110 18.28 9.39 -58.22
CA PHE A 110 19.19 8.79 -59.19
C PHE A 110 18.48 7.98 -60.29
N ASP A 111 17.22 7.58 -60.08
CA ASP A 111 16.42 6.77 -61.01
C ASP A 111 15.57 7.63 -61.99
N ALA A 112 15.68 8.96 -61.91
CA ALA A 112 14.90 9.92 -62.69
C ALA A 112 15.73 10.68 -63.76
N MET A 113 16.97 10.26 -64.03
CA MET A 113 17.83 10.83 -65.08
C MET A 113 18.29 9.76 -66.07
#